data_AF-A0A1V8TPM4-F1
#
_entry.id   AF-A0A1V8TPM4-F1
#
_cell.length_a   1.000
_cell.length_b   1.000
_cell.length_c   1.000
_cell.angle_alpha   90.00
_cell.angle_beta   90.00
_cell.angle_gamma   90.00
#
_symmetry.space_group_name_H-M   'P 1'
#
loop_
_entity.id
_entity.type
_entity.pdbx_description
1 polymer ?
#
loop_
_entity_poly.entity_id
_entity_poly.type
_entity_poly.pdbx_seq_one_letter_code
_entity_poly.pdbx_strand_id
1 'polypeptide(L)'
;MLDCMGFGNAALLKNAPLAAAHFYRCARVSASNAADHDKAMVKEAFAYIRCNHYGDALQTLSTTKAATPGNGAQLLRLIYAALTRMEDWGLAHRKARELETIDPDRTRQLGLVPETQKRLNEHLLGDYDIDGLRYAAGIEQRTGALSGIGLFLKSSAFPGSLLLVEKAFALTQPGEHAGSENLRHTNPRHPAIKNRLMTLLDKLADKAVTEPAHLRDLFSLCSGARDGPPVKVSGTPTFETDRAQRIHIRNAHSTFVGACHVQHDVFDPSCPDEHVIKWSFKPEQQCLGIWLEGPRFNHSCVPNAQWSWISNVMVVRAARPLAADEELTISYAPPNQTFDERLKSLAENGFVCHCPLCEPECELTLTQISSRRILDKLDIRIANLPSLDLAKHSKTTLRTFHNHLHLAYPSKLYADQALPAPCLSGPLLNLAHMTLGPSIPAWNRASASARAKASNYLHACLSLALQVHIAYAKSSSYCEIIHGPHSCARFVGIHTLIALAELAHLSPVPKEKARCPSLKYCAKAMYLICYGESVSFQRKHQAYACKDDKPENGKKPGEEEWVKCVKQAEEKGKAAWEFCKSEK
;
A
#
# COMPACT_ATOMS: atom_id res chain seq x y z
N MET A 1 17.44 26.80 -51.19
CA MET A 1 16.85 26.09 -50.02
C MET A 1 17.98 25.48 -49.23
N LEU A 2 18.05 25.71 -47.90
CA LEU A 2 19.02 25.03 -47.03
C LEU A 2 18.72 23.53 -47.01
N ASP A 3 19.75 22.68 -47.16
CA ASP A 3 19.60 21.21 -47.05
C ASP A 3 19.45 20.78 -45.58
N CYS A 4 18.28 21.08 -45.00
CA CYS A 4 17.95 20.76 -43.62
C CYS A 4 18.04 19.24 -43.33
N MET A 5 17.77 18.39 -44.33
CA MET A 5 17.92 16.94 -44.18
C MET A 5 19.39 16.53 -44.02
N GLY A 6 20.28 17.10 -44.84
CA GLY A 6 21.73 16.90 -44.75
C GLY A 6 22.30 17.36 -43.40
N PHE A 7 21.90 18.54 -42.92
CA PHE A 7 22.30 19.04 -41.60
C PHE A 7 21.81 18.14 -40.46
N GLY A 8 20.57 17.64 -40.53
CA GLY A 8 20.04 16.67 -39.57
C GLY A 8 20.84 15.37 -39.55
N ASN A 9 21.21 14.82 -40.72
CA ASN A 9 22.03 13.62 -40.82
C ASN A 9 23.43 13.83 -40.21
N ALA A 10 24.07 14.95 -40.52
CA ALA A 10 25.37 15.31 -39.96
C ALA A 10 25.32 15.49 -38.44
N ALA A 11 24.26 16.09 -37.91
CA ALA A 11 24.05 16.23 -36.47
C ALA A 11 23.87 14.88 -35.76
N LEU A 12 23.13 13.93 -36.36
CA LEU A 12 23.04 12.56 -35.82
C LEU A 12 24.39 11.86 -35.78
N LEU A 13 25.21 11.98 -36.84
CA LEU A 13 26.55 11.39 -36.89
C LEU A 13 27.48 11.97 -35.81
N LYS A 14 27.32 13.25 -35.48
CA LYS A 14 28.03 13.92 -34.37
C LYS A 14 27.43 13.67 -32.99
N ASN A 15 26.48 12.72 -32.88
CA ASN A 15 25.76 12.40 -31.65
C ASN A 15 25.06 13.60 -31.01
N ALA A 16 24.51 14.51 -31.83
CA ALA A 16 23.71 15.66 -31.41
C ALA A 16 22.22 15.46 -31.80
N PRO A 17 21.50 14.54 -31.13
CA PRO A 17 20.13 14.14 -31.52
C PRO A 17 19.10 15.26 -31.44
N LEU A 18 19.17 16.17 -30.44
CA LEU A 18 18.24 17.30 -30.35
C LEU A 18 18.44 18.30 -31.49
N ALA A 19 19.68 18.60 -31.85
CA ALA A 19 19.99 19.44 -33.01
C ALA A 19 19.51 18.77 -34.30
N ALA A 20 19.70 17.46 -34.43
CA ALA A 20 19.19 16.71 -35.57
C ALA A 20 17.66 16.76 -35.66
N ALA A 21 16.95 16.57 -34.55
CA ALA A 21 15.49 16.66 -34.49
C ALA A 21 15.00 18.04 -34.97
N HIS A 22 15.68 19.12 -34.55
CA HIS A 22 15.38 20.47 -35.01
C HIS A 22 15.54 20.62 -36.54
N PHE A 23 16.66 20.17 -37.11
CA PHE A 23 16.87 20.24 -38.56
C PHE A 23 15.87 19.38 -39.35
N TYR A 24 15.51 18.19 -38.85
CA TYR A 24 14.48 17.36 -39.48
C TYR A 24 13.09 18.00 -39.38
N ARG A 25 12.77 18.68 -38.27
CA ARG A 25 11.54 19.47 -38.18
C ARG A 25 11.49 20.57 -39.22
N CYS A 26 12.59 21.32 -39.39
CA CYS A 26 12.69 22.33 -40.45
C CYS A 26 12.47 21.71 -41.82
N ALA A 27 13.12 20.58 -42.12
CA ALA A 27 12.95 19.85 -43.37
C ALA A 27 11.51 19.39 -43.61
N ARG A 28 10.83 18.90 -42.56
CA ARG A 28 9.44 18.46 -42.60
C ARG A 28 8.50 19.62 -42.92
N VAL A 29 8.66 20.76 -42.25
CA VAL A 29 7.82 21.96 -42.47
C VAL A 29 8.03 22.54 -43.86
N SER A 30 9.25 22.46 -44.41
CA SER A 30 9.57 22.98 -45.74
C SER A 30 9.37 21.96 -46.88
N ALA A 31 8.86 20.76 -46.59
CA ALA A 31 8.74 19.70 -47.60
C ALA A 31 7.71 20.06 -48.69
N SER A 32 8.08 19.90 -49.96
CA SER A 32 7.23 20.22 -51.11
C SER A 32 6.29 19.09 -51.53
N ASN A 33 6.53 17.88 -51.02
CA ASN A 33 5.74 16.69 -51.31
C ASN A 33 5.61 15.80 -50.06
N ALA A 34 4.63 14.89 -50.08
CA ALA A 34 4.32 14.02 -48.95
C ALA A 34 5.44 13.01 -48.62
N ALA A 35 6.21 12.56 -49.62
CA ALA A 35 7.28 11.58 -49.40
C ALA A 35 8.46 12.19 -48.61
N ASP A 36 8.87 13.41 -48.96
CA ASP A 36 9.91 14.14 -48.23
C ASP A 36 9.44 14.57 -46.84
N HIS A 37 8.17 14.95 -46.71
CA HIS A 37 7.55 15.22 -45.40
C HIS A 37 7.63 14.00 -44.49
N ASP A 38 7.19 12.83 -44.97
CA ASP A 38 7.19 11.59 -44.20
C ASP A 38 8.61 11.16 -43.81
N LYS A 39 9.56 11.28 -44.73
CA LYS A 39 10.97 10.95 -44.49
C LYS A 39 11.59 11.83 -43.42
N ALA A 40 11.31 13.13 -43.45
CA ALA A 40 11.77 14.07 -42.43
C ALA A 40 11.12 13.79 -41.07
N MET A 41 9.81 13.48 -41.04
CA MET A 41 9.07 13.11 -39.83
C MET A 41 9.64 11.88 -39.13
N VAL A 42 9.89 10.79 -39.88
CA VAL A 42 10.48 9.55 -39.34
C VAL A 42 11.83 9.82 -38.70
N LYS A 43 12.66 10.66 -39.33
CA LYS A 43 13.97 11.05 -38.80
C LYS A 43 13.89 11.99 -37.60
N GLU A 44 12.93 12.93 -37.58
CA GLU A 44 12.63 13.79 -36.43
C GLU A 44 12.27 12.94 -35.21
N ALA A 45 11.30 12.03 -35.34
CA ALA A 45 10.87 11.17 -34.25
C ALA A 45 11.98 10.22 -33.78
N PHE A 46 12.76 9.64 -34.70
CA PHE A 46 13.91 8.81 -34.34
C PHE A 46 14.96 9.58 -33.53
N ALA A 47 15.22 10.84 -33.89
CA ALA A 47 16.15 11.70 -33.17
C ALA A 47 15.66 11.99 -31.73
N TYR A 48 14.35 12.24 -31.54
CA TYR A 48 13.75 12.39 -30.21
C TYR A 48 13.86 11.13 -29.34
N ILE A 49 13.59 9.95 -29.91
CA ILE A 49 13.75 8.68 -29.18
C ILE A 49 15.19 8.49 -28.71
N ARG A 50 16.18 8.88 -29.54
CA ARG A 50 17.61 8.76 -29.21
C ARG A 50 18.06 9.66 -28.06
N CYS A 51 17.33 10.74 -27.74
CA CYS A 51 17.60 11.60 -26.59
C CYS A 51 16.61 11.43 -25.43
N ASN A 52 15.81 10.36 -25.40
CA ASN A 52 14.80 10.08 -24.37
C ASN A 52 13.60 11.06 -24.34
N HIS A 53 13.34 11.78 -25.44
CA HIS A 53 12.19 12.67 -25.60
C HIS A 53 11.00 11.91 -26.21
N TYR A 54 10.50 10.89 -25.51
CA TYR A 54 9.51 9.97 -26.06
C TYR A 54 8.15 10.61 -26.34
N GLY A 55 7.72 11.57 -25.50
CA GLY A 55 6.47 12.32 -25.71
C GLY A 55 6.51 13.17 -26.99
N ASP A 56 7.63 13.86 -27.23
CA ASP A 56 7.84 14.65 -28.46
C ASP A 56 7.86 13.76 -29.71
N ALA A 57 8.46 12.56 -29.60
CA ALA A 57 8.43 11.56 -30.66
C ALA A 57 7.01 11.09 -30.96
N LEU A 58 6.22 10.76 -29.93
CA LEU A 58 4.83 10.32 -30.11
C LEU A 58 3.96 11.43 -30.70
N GLN A 59 4.12 12.68 -30.26
CA GLN A 59 3.40 13.83 -30.83
C GLN A 59 3.75 14.05 -32.31
N THR A 60 5.02 13.87 -32.67
CA THR A 60 5.48 13.95 -34.06
C THR A 60 4.79 12.88 -34.91
N LEU A 61 4.65 11.65 -34.39
CA LEU A 61 4.09 10.50 -35.10
C LEU A 61 2.55 10.46 -35.08
N SER A 62 1.88 11.08 -34.09
CA SER A 62 0.43 11.06 -33.93
C SER A 62 -0.34 11.98 -34.88
N THR A 63 0.37 12.90 -35.54
CA THR A 63 -0.24 13.97 -36.34
C THR A 63 -0.56 13.59 -37.79
N THR A 64 -0.17 12.39 -38.25
CA THR A 64 -0.14 12.12 -39.70
C THR A 64 -0.73 10.74 -40.04
N LYS A 65 -1.74 10.70 -40.93
CA LYS A 65 -2.13 9.47 -41.64
C LYS A 65 -1.03 9.18 -42.67
N ALA A 66 -0.42 8.00 -42.62
CA ALA A 66 0.65 7.62 -43.53
C ALA A 66 0.23 7.85 -44.99
N ALA A 67 0.94 8.72 -45.72
CA ALA A 67 0.61 9.08 -47.10
C ALA A 67 1.04 8.01 -48.10
N THR A 68 1.92 7.08 -47.70
CA THR A 68 2.47 6.02 -48.56
C THR A 68 2.36 4.62 -47.91
N PRO A 69 2.01 3.56 -48.68
CA PRO A 69 1.71 2.21 -48.14
C PRO A 69 2.87 1.52 -47.37
N GLY A 70 4.13 1.89 -47.61
CA GLY A 70 5.30 1.28 -46.95
C GLY A 70 5.72 1.95 -45.63
N ASN A 71 5.34 3.21 -45.41
CA ASN A 71 5.77 3.99 -44.22
C ASN A 71 5.02 3.58 -42.94
N GLY A 72 3.85 2.94 -43.06
CA GLY A 72 3.01 2.54 -41.92
C GLY A 72 3.74 1.61 -40.92
N ALA A 73 4.43 0.58 -41.41
CA ALA A 73 5.17 -0.34 -40.54
C ALA A 73 6.36 0.33 -39.83
N GLN A 74 7.05 1.27 -40.50
CA GLN A 74 8.17 1.99 -39.90
C GLN A 74 7.71 2.99 -38.84
N LEU A 75 6.62 3.72 -39.11
CA LEU A 75 5.94 4.59 -38.14
C LEU A 75 5.51 3.81 -36.90
N LEU A 76 4.79 2.70 -37.10
CA LEU A 76 4.31 1.87 -35.99
C LEU A 76 5.45 1.29 -35.14
N ARG A 77 6.60 0.96 -35.74
CA ARG A 77 7.81 0.53 -34.99
C ARG A 77 8.39 1.64 -34.13
N LEU A 78 8.43 2.88 -34.63
CA LEU A 78 8.91 4.02 -33.83
C LEU A 78 7.94 4.36 -32.70
N ILE A 79 6.63 4.29 -32.95
CA ILE A 79 5.60 4.43 -31.92
C ILE A 79 5.77 3.33 -30.86
N TYR A 80 5.88 2.07 -31.29
CA TYR A 80 6.16 0.93 -30.41
C TYR A 80 7.44 1.15 -29.57
N ALA A 81 8.54 1.59 -30.19
CA ALA A 81 9.80 1.84 -29.50
C ALA A 81 9.69 2.97 -28.47
N ALA A 82 8.96 4.04 -28.77
CA ALA A 82 8.70 5.11 -27.80
C ALA A 82 7.83 4.61 -26.63
N LEU A 83 6.74 3.91 -26.93
CA LEU A 83 5.81 3.38 -25.91
C LEU A 83 6.46 2.37 -24.97
N THR A 84 7.28 1.46 -25.50
CA THR A 84 8.02 0.47 -24.67
C THR A 84 9.03 1.14 -23.75
N ARG A 85 9.68 2.24 -24.17
CA ARG A 85 10.58 3.02 -23.30
C ARG A 85 9.86 3.88 -22.27
N MET A 86 8.61 4.22 -22.53
CA MET A 86 7.71 4.85 -21.56
C MET A 86 6.99 3.83 -20.66
N GLU A 87 7.21 2.53 -20.88
CA GLU A 87 6.55 1.42 -20.17
C GLU A 87 5.01 1.42 -20.32
N ASP A 88 4.48 2.03 -21.39
CA ASP A 88 3.05 1.93 -21.73
C ASP A 88 2.78 0.63 -22.50
N TRP A 89 2.81 -0.48 -21.78
CA TRP A 89 2.68 -1.82 -22.34
C TRP A 89 1.31 -2.06 -23.01
N GLY A 90 0.26 -1.37 -22.55
CA GLY A 90 -1.08 -1.49 -23.10
C GLY A 90 -1.18 -0.93 -24.52
N LEU A 91 -0.69 0.30 -24.73
CA LEU A 91 -0.59 0.86 -26.08
C LEU A 91 0.47 0.12 -26.92
N ALA A 92 1.62 -0.24 -26.33
CA ALA A 92 2.68 -0.95 -27.04
C ALA A 92 2.19 -2.30 -27.58
N HIS A 93 1.43 -3.08 -26.80
CA HIS A 93 0.87 -4.35 -27.23
C HIS A 93 -0.13 -4.18 -28.38
N ARG A 94 -1.02 -3.17 -28.32
CA ARG A 94 -1.93 -2.87 -29.44
C ARG A 94 -1.15 -2.55 -30.71
N LYS A 95 -0.08 -1.75 -30.61
CA LYS A 95 0.77 -1.40 -31.74
C LYS A 95 1.58 -2.59 -32.26
N ALA A 96 1.99 -3.52 -31.39
CA ALA A 96 2.61 -4.78 -31.81
C ALA A 96 1.64 -5.65 -32.63
N ARG A 97 0.37 -5.72 -32.23
CA ARG A 97 -0.68 -6.45 -32.96
C ARG A 97 -1.01 -5.78 -34.30
N GLU A 98 -1.06 -4.44 -34.35
CA GLU A 98 -1.16 -3.70 -35.61
C GLU A 98 0.06 -3.93 -36.53
N LEU A 99 1.27 -4.03 -35.96
CA LEU A 99 2.47 -4.38 -36.72
C LEU A 99 2.41 -5.80 -37.27
N GLU A 100 1.86 -6.74 -36.51
CA GLU A 100 1.73 -8.14 -36.95
C GLU A 100 0.79 -8.28 -38.15
N THR A 101 -0.22 -7.41 -38.30
CA THR A 101 -1.10 -7.44 -39.48
C THR A 101 -0.46 -6.83 -40.72
N ILE A 102 0.48 -5.88 -40.56
CA ILE A 102 1.11 -5.15 -41.67
C ILE A 102 2.46 -5.78 -42.09
N ASP A 103 3.23 -6.30 -41.15
CA ASP A 103 4.54 -6.92 -41.37
C ASP A 103 4.72 -8.15 -40.44
N PRO A 104 4.02 -9.26 -40.74
CA PRO A 104 3.92 -10.42 -39.85
C PRO A 104 5.27 -11.11 -39.62
N ASP A 105 6.04 -11.34 -40.67
CA ASP A 105 7.29 -12.12 -40.60
C ASP A 105 8.32 -11.43 -39.70
N ARG A 106 8.54 -10.13 -39.92
CA ARG A 106 9.49 -9.36 -39.13
C ARG A 106 9.00 -9.15 -37.69
N THR A 107 7.70 -8.99 -37.49
CA THR A 107 7.11 -8.83 -36.15
C THR A 107 7.24 -10.10 -35.33
N ARG A 108 7.03 -11.28 -35.94
CA ARG A 108 7.23 -12.59 -35.30
C ARG A 108 8.70 -12.88 -35.05
N GLN A 109 9.58 -12.60 -36.00
CA GLN A 109 11.03 -12.76 -35.83
C GLN A 109 11.58 -11.95 -34.65
N LEU A 110 11.07 -10.73 -34.46
CA LEU A 110 11.45 -9.86 -33.34
C LEU A 110 10.70 -10.18 -32.03
N GLY A 111 9.72 -11.08 -32.05
CA GLY A 111 8.96 -11.47 -30.86
C GLY A 111 8.15 -10.32 -30.23
N LEU A 112 7.76 -9.29 -30.99
CA LEU A 112 7.20 -8.06 -30.40
C LEU A 112 5.87 -8.28 -29.66
N VAL A 113 4.99 -9.12 -30.22
CA VAL A 113 3.68 -9.44 -29.63
C VAL A 113 3.84 -10.31 -28.37
N PRO A 114 4.58 -11.45 -28.40
CA PRO A 114 4.88 -12.21 -27.19
C PRO A 114 5.56 -11.38 -26.08
N GLU A 115 6.57 -10.57 -26.42
CA GLU A 115 7.28 -9.76 -25.42
C GLU A 115 6.35 -8.71 -24.81
N THR A 116 5.60 -7.95 -25.62
CA THR A 116 4.66 -6.97 -25.05
C THR A 116 3.51 -7.61 -24.30
N GLN A 117 3.05 -8.80 -24.71
CA GLN A 117 2.06 -9.54 -23.95
C GLN A 117 2.64 -9.99 -22.60
N LYS A 118 3.87 -10.50 -22.57
CA LYS A 118 4.58 -10.86 -21.33
C LYS A 118 4.70 -9.63 -20.42
N ARG A 119 5.21 -8.50 -20.92
CA ARG A 119 5.34 -7.26 -20.14
C ARG A 119 4.01 -6.68 -19.71
N LEU A 120 2.98 -6.80 -20.54
CA LEU A 120 1.62 -6.41 -20.19
C LEU A 120 1.07 -7.32 -19.08
N ASN A 121 1.35 -8.62 -19.12
CA ASN A 121 0.99 -9.57 -18.06
C ASN A 121 1.78 -9.32 -16.77
N GLU A 122 3.07 -9.00 -16.85
CA GLU A 122 3.89 -8.57 -15.70
C GLU A 122 3.33 -7.28 -15.09
N HIS A 123 3.01 -6.28 -15.91
CA HIS A 123 2.53 -4.99 -15.44
C HIS A 123 1.10 -5.05 -14.90
N LEU A 124 0.19 -5.68 -15.64
CA LEU A 124 -1.22 -5.77 -15.26
C LEU A 124 -1.46 -6.86 -14.24
N LEU A 125 -0.74 -7.99 -14.31
CA LEU A 125 -1.01 -9.18 -13.50
C LEU A 125 0.09 -9.51 -12.49
N GLY A 126 1.21 -8.80 -12.50
CA GLY A 126 2.40 -9.19 -11.75
C GLY A 126 2.84 -10.61 -12.02
N ASP A 127 2.61 -11.09 -13.23
CA ASP A 127 3.09 -12.37 -13.72
C ASP A 127 4.60 -12.29 -14.01
N TYR A 128 5.35 -11.85 -13.00
CA TYR A 128 6.80 -11.78 -13.06
C TYR A 128 7.35 -13.20 -13.02
N ASP A 129 8.23 -13.48 -13.97
CA ASP A 129 8.97 -14.73 -14.16
C ASP A 129 10.08 -14.87 -13.11
N ILE A 130 9.70 -14.78 -11.83
CA ILE A 130 10.55 -14.98 -10.66
C ILE A 130 10.10 -16.26 -9.98
N ASP A 131 10.48 -17.39 -10.57
CA ASP A 131 10.19 -18.69 -9.98
C ASP A 131 10.97 -18.89 -8.68
N GLY A 132 10.30 -19.48 -7.69
CA GLY A 132 10.90 -19.79 -6.39
C GLY A 132 11.25 -18.57 -5.53
N LEU A 133 10.68 -17.37 -5.78
CA LEU A 133 10.87 -16.21 -4.90
C LEU A 133 10.30 -16.47 -3.51
N ARG A 134 11.18 -16.96 -2.63
CA ARG A 134 10.92 -17.19 -1.22
C ARG A 134 12.13 -16.70 -0.43
N TYR A 135 11.92 -15.64 0.33
CA TYR A 135 12.87 -15.13 1.31
C TYR A 135 12.20 -15.17 2.68
N ALA A 136 12.82 -15.88 3.62
CA ALA A 136 12.38 -15.99 4.99
C ALA A 136 13.61 -15.81 5.88
N ALA A 137 13.78 -14.61 6.45
CA ALA A 137 14.98 -14.31 7.23
C ALA A 137 14.69 -14.31 8.71
N GLY A 138 15.42 -15.16 9.43
CA GLY A 138 15.35 -15.22 10.88
C GLY A 138 13.96 -15.61 11.39
N ILE A 139 13.17 -16.36 10.62
CA ILE A 139 11.88 -16.89 11.07
C ILE A 139 11.94 -18.43 11.18
N GLU A 140 11.19 -18.99 12.12
CA GLU A 140 11.01 -20.43 12.29
C GLU A 140 9.58 -20.79 12.66
N GLN A 141 9.16 -22.00 12.30
CA GLN A 141 7.87 -22.55 12.68
C GLN A 141 8.01 -23.28 14.00
N ARG A 142 7.15 -22.97 14.97
CA ARG A 142 7.05 -23.69 16.25
C ARG A 142 5.61 -23.77 16.70
N THR A 143 5.34 -24.69 17.63
CA THR A 143 4.06 -24.67 18.34
C THR A 143 3.99 -23.43 19.23
N GLY A 144 2.96 -22.62 19.02
CA GLY A 144 2.72 -21.36 19.72
C GLY A 144 1.49 -21.43 20.62
N ALA A 145 1.27 -20.36 21.39
CA ALA A 145 0.13 -20.24 22.28
C ALA A 145 -1.13 -19.73 21.56
N LEU A 146 -0.95 -18.95 20.48
CA LEU A 146 -2.06 -18.35 19.72
C LEU A 146 -2.77 -19.37 18.83
N SER A 147 -1.99 -20.22 18.16
CA SER A 147 -2.50 -21.33 17.36
C SER A 147 -1.47 -22.46 17.32
N GLY A 148 -1.91 -23.66 16.92
CA GLY A 148 -1.09 -24.88 16.98
C GLY A 148 0.31 -24.74 16.37
N ILE A 149 0.49 -24.01 15.28
CA ILE A 149 1.81 -23.70 14.69
C ILE A 149 1.83 -22.22 14.31
N GLY A 150 2.81 -21.48 14.84
CA GLY A 150 3.05 -20.07 14.55
C GLY A 150 4.48 -19.84 14.01
N LEU A 151 4.72 -18.62 13.54
CA LEU A 151 6.04 -18.17 13.11
C LEU A 151 6.71 -17.36 14.21
N PHE A 152 7.98 -17.66 14.51
CA PHE A 152 8.76 -17.02 15.56
C PHE A 152 10.04 -16.42 15.01
N LEU A 153 10.48 -15.32 15.60
CA LEU A 153 11.71 -14.65 15.20
C LEU A 153 12.93 -15.27 15.92
N LYS A 154 13.97 -15.66 15.18
CA LYS A 154 15.21 -16.26 15.73
C LYS A 154 16.14 -15.25 16.40
N SER A 155 16.08 -13.99 15.98
CA SER A 155 16.97 -12.93 16.44
C SER A 155 16.24 -11.60 16.35
N SER A 156 16.52 -10.66 17.26
CA SER A 156 15.87 -9.34 17.27
C SER A 156 15.88 -8.65 15.91
N ALA A 157 14.81 -7.91 15.61
CA ALA A 157 14.68 -7.15 14.37
C ALA A 157 14.26 -5.70 14.64
N PHE A 158 14.76 -4.79 13.81
CA PHE A 158 14.38 -3.38 13.85
C PHE A 158 13.07 -3.13 13.08
N PRO A 159 12.31 -2.07 13.39
CA PRO A 159 11.16 -1.66 12.58
C PRO A 159 11.50 -1.60 11.08
N GLY A 160 10.62 -2.13 10.23
CA GLY A 160 10.80 -2.16 8.77
C GLY A 160 11.70 -3.30 8.24
N SER A 161 12.34 -4.07 9.13
CA SER A 161 13.12 -5.26 8.74
C SER A 161 12.28 -6.21 7.89
N LEU A 162 12.87 -6.74 6.82
CA LEU A 162 12.19 -7.67 5.92
C LEU A 162 12.14 -9.07 6.56
N LEU A 163 10.92 -9.58 6.79
CA LEU A 163 10.68 -10.86 7.47
C LEU A 163 10.37 -11.98 6.47
N LEU A 164 9.46 -11.71 5.52
CA LEU A 164 9.06 -12.65 4.48
C LEU A 164 8.91 -11.94 3.14
N VAL A 165 9.38 -12.56 2.06
CA VAL A 165 8.95 -12.28 0.68
C VAL A 165 8.54 -13.61 0.06
N GLU A 166 7.32 -13.72 -0.41
CA GLU A 166 6.80 -14.98 -0.92
C GLU A 166 5.89 -14.76 -2.14
N LYS A 167 6.27 -15.33 -3.28
CA LYS A 167 5.38 -15.42 -4.44
C LYS A 167 4.27 -16.46 -4.18
N ALA A 168 3.07 -16.19 -4.68
CA ALA A 168 1.95 -17.12 -4.57
C ALA A 168 2.31 -18.49 -5.16
N PHE A 169 2.02 -19.55 -4.41
CA PHE A 169 2.17 -20.92 -4.89
C PHE A 169 1.15 -21.23 -6.00
N ALA A 170 -0.08 -20.77 -5.81
CA ALA A 170 -1.13 -20.78 -6.82
C ALA A 170 -1.96 -19.52 -6.72
N LEU A 171 -2.40 -18.97 -7.86
CA LEU A 171 -3.18 -17.75 -7.95
C LEU A 171 -4.19 -17.86 -9.09
N THR A 172 -5.46 -17.54 -8.85
CA THR A 172 -6.47 -17.43 -9.90
C THR A 172 -6.25 -16.15 -10.72
N GLN A 173 -6.77 -16.09 -11.94
CA GLN A 173 -6.86 -14.86 -12.73
C GLN A 173 -8.32 -14.39 -12.83
N PRO A 174 -8.54 -13.08 -13.08
CA PRO A 174 -9.88 -12.54 -13.32
C PRO A 174 -10.54 -13.24 -14.51
N GLY A 175 -11.79 -13.67 -14.33
CA GLY A 175 -12.55 -14.36 -15.39
C GLY A 175 -12.18 -15.82 -15.64
N GLU A 176 -11.29 -16.42 -14.85
CA GLU A 176 -11.09 -17.86 -14.88
C GLU A 176 -12.30 -18.61 -14.30
N HIS A 177 -12.57 -19.77 -14.87
CA HIS A 177 -13.63 -20.68 -14.45
C HIS A 177 -13.04 -22.07 -14.20
N ALA A 178 -13.51 -22.74 -13.16
CA ALA A 178 -13.11 -24.11 -12.87
C ALA A 178 -13.63 -25.05 -13.96
N GLY A 179 -12.81 -26.02 -14.38
CA GLY A 179 -13.28 -27.09 -15.27
C GLY A 179 -14.20 -28.07 -14.56
N SER A 180 -14.15 -28.08 -13.22
CA SER A 180 -14.83 -29.02 -12.34
C SER A 180 -16.11 -28.45 -11.71
N GLU A 181 -17.00 -27.82 -12.48
CA GLU A 181 -18.22 -27.15 -11.96
C GLU A 181 -19.14 -28.08 -11.12
N ASN A 182 -19.01 -29.41 -11.31
CA ASN A 182 -19.82 -30.44 -10.67
C ASN A 182 -19.30 -30.94 -9.29
N LEU A 183 -18.14 -30.47 -8.81
CA LEU A 183 -17.67 -30.85 -7.47
C LEU A 183 -18.55 -30.22 -6.38
N ARG A 184 -19.08 -31.05 -5.47
CA ARG A 184 -19.87 -30.59 -4.33
C ARG A 184 -19.01 -29.72 -3.43
N HIS A 185 -19.32 -28.42 -3.38
CA HIS A 185 -18.67 -27.51 -2.46
C HIS A 185 -19.19 -27.74 -1.04
N THR A 186 -18.31 -28.04 -0.10
CA THR A 186 -18.69 -28.33 1.30
C THR A 186 -18.89 -27.06 2.14
N ASN A 187 -18.59 -25.87 1.61
CA ASN A 187 -18.67 -24.62 2.39
C ASN A 187 -19.69 -23.61 1.83
N PRO A 188 -20.84 -23.39 2.48
CA PRO A 188 -21.87 -22.44 2.04
C PRO A 188 -21.51 -20.94 2.29
N ARG A 189 -20.32 -20.62 2.83
CA ARG A 189 -20.04 -19.31 3.45
C ARG A 189 -19.82 -18.13 2.50
N HIS A 190 -19.45 -18.34 1.22
CA HIS A 190 -19.26 -17.23 0.27
C HIS A 190 -19.67 -17.61 -1.16
N PRO A 191 -20.97 -17.55 -1.50
CA PRO A 191 -21.44 -17.82 -2.87
C PRO A 191 -20.75 -16.95 -3.91
N ALA A 192 -20.42 -15.71 -3.54
CA ALA A 192 -19.79 -14.71 -4.41
C ALA A 192 -18.36 -15.06 -4.87
N ILE A 193 -17.65 -15.94 -4.16
CA ILE A 193 -16.26 -16.33 -4.51
C ILE A 193 -16.13 -17.81 -4.87
N LYS A 194 -17.26 -18.56 -4.93
CA LYS A 194 -17.29 -20.00 -5.19
C LYS A 194 -16.45 -20.39 -6.40
N ASN A 195 -16.63 -19.67 -7.52
CA ASN A 195 -15.91 -19.97 -8.76
C ASN A 195 -14.39 -19.86 -8.56
N ARG A 196 -13.92 -18.80 -7.89
CA ARG A 196 -12.49 -18.61 -7.60
C ARG A 196 -11.92 -19.69 -6.69
N LEU A 197 -12.66 -20.12 -5.67
CA LEU A 197 -12.24 -21.23 -4.81
C LEU A 197 -12.05 -22.52 -5.61
N MET A 198 -13.02 -22.83 -6.50
CA MET A 198 -12.92 -24.01 -7.35
C MET A 198 -11.77 -23.92 -8.36
N THR A 199 -11.60 -22.77 -9.01
CA THR A 199 -10.48 -22.53 -9.92
C THR A 199 -9.13 -22.66 -9.21
N LEU A 200 -9.03 -22.17 -7.97
CA LEU A 200 -7.82 -22.32 -7.18
C LEU A 200 -7.54 -23.80 -6.84
N LEU A 201 -8.57 -24.58 -6.55
CA LEU A 201 -8.43 -26.02 -6.31
C LEU A 201 -7.92 -26.77 -7.54
N ASP A 202 -8.45 -26.47 -8.74
CA ASP A 202 -7.96 -27.03 -10.01
C ASP A 202 -6.47 -26.71 -10.20
N LYS A 203 -6.07 -25.45 -9.98
CA LYS A 203 -4.66 -25.04 -10.06
C LYS A 203 -3.76 -25.74 -9.05
N LEU A 204 -4.25 -25.99 -7.83
CA LEU A 204 -3.50 -26.74 -6.83
C LEU A 204 -3.33 -28.20 -7.24
N ALA A 205 -4.31 -28.80 -7.90
CA ALA A 205 -4.20 -30.15 -8.46
C ALA A 205 -3.15 -30.21 -9.57
N ASP A 206 -3.13 -29.23 -10.48
CA ASP A 206 -2.11 -29.12 -11.52
C ASP A 206 -0.70 -28.93 -10.92
N LYS A 207 -0.59 -28.08 -9.90
CA LYS A 207 0.65 -27.89 -9.12
C LYS A 207 1.09 -29.15 -8.39
N ALA A 208 0.17 -29.99 -7.94
CA ALA A 208 0.52 -31.27 -7.30
C ALA A 208 1.23 -32.23 -8.26
N VAL A 209 0.88 -32.20 -9.55
CA VAL A 209 1.50 -33.02 -10.60
C VAL A 209 2.85 -32.42 -11.02
N THR A 210 2.90 -31.10 -11.21
CA THR A 210 4.08 -30.42 -11.73
C THR A 210 5.16 -30.13 -10.67
N GLU A 211 4.76 -29.95 -9.41
CA GLU A 211 5.63 -29.58 -8.29
C GLU A 211 5.35 -30.39 -7.01
N PRO A 212 5.46 -31.73 -7.04
CA PRO A 212 5.07 -32.60 -5.93
C PRO A 212 5.87 -32.38 -4.63
N ALA A 213 7.05 -31.75 -4.71
CA ALA A 213 7.87 -31.43 -3.54
C ALA A 213 7.17 -30.46 -2.56
N HIS A 214 6.37 -29.52 -3.08
CA HIS A 214 5.67 -28.51 -2.28
C HIS A 214 4.36 -29.02 -1.67
N LEU A 215 3.90 -30.21 -2.03
CA LEU A 215 2.66 -30.78 -1.48
C LEU A 215 2.73 -30.98 0.03
N ARG A 216 3.91 -31.33 0.57
CA ARG A 216 4.11 -31.46 2.01
C ARG A 216 3.80 -30.13 2.72
N ASP A 217 4.32 -29.03 2.18
CA ASP A 217 4.13 -27.70 2.74
C ASP A 217 2.66 -27.29 2.64
N LEU A 218 2.03 -27.50 1.47
CA LEU A 218 0.59 -27.26 1.28
C LEU A 218 -0.26 -28.04 2.29
N PHE A 219 -0.04 -29.35 2.44
CA PHE A 219 -0.81 -30.20 3.36
C PHE A 219 -0.50 -29.99 4.84
N SER A 220 0.57 -29.26 5.16
CA SER A 220 0.87 -28.82 6.52
C SER A 220 0.11 -27.55 6.95
N LEU A 221 -0.57 -26.87 6.02
CA LEU A 221 -1.42 -25.72 6.32
C LEU A 221 -2.68 -26.12 7.07
N CYS A 222 -3.31 -25.12 7.72
CA CYS A 222 -4.48 -25.35 8.57
C CYS A 222 -5.70 -25.80 7.75
N SER A 223 -6.14 -27.06 7.93
CA SER A 223 -7.39 -27.55 7.35
C SER A 223 -8.60 -27.36 8.27
N GLY A 224 -8.37 -27.00 9.55
CA GLY A 224 -9.39 -26.97 10.59
C GLY A 224 -9.81 -28.35 11.12
N ALA A 225 -9.12 -29.42 10.73
CA ALA A 225 -9.28 -30.76 11.29
C ALA A 225 -7.92 -31.27 11.81
N ARG A 226 -7.93 -32.31 12.67
CA ARG A 226 -6.71 -33.03 13.05
C ARG A 226 -6.37 -34.03 11.94
N ASP A 227 -5.84 -33.51 10.84
CA ASP A 227 -5.40 -34.36 9.73
C ASP A 227 -3.99 -34.92 10.02
N GLY A 228 -3.75 -36.19 9.65
CA GLY A 228 -2.43 -36.81 9.71
C GLY A 228 -1.49 -36.32 8.60
N PRO A 229 -0.27 -36.86 8.47
CA PRO A 229 0.56 -36.61 7.30
C PRO A 229 -0.17 -37.06 6.02
N PRO A 230 0.07 -36.41 4.86
CA PRO A 230 -0.59 -36.79 3.62
C PRO A 230 -0.27 -38.24 3.24
N VAL A 231 -1.27 -38.94 2.70
CA VAL A 231 -1.10 -40.31 2.21
C VAL A 231 -0.06 -40.32 1.10
N LYS A 232 0.81 -41.35 1.09
CA LYS A 232 1.83 -41.52 0.06
C LYS A 232 1.50 -42.74 -0.80
N VAL A 233 1.60 -42.59 -2.12
CA VAL A 233 1.52 -43.69 -3.08
C VAL A 233 2.88 -43.78 -3.77
N SER A 234 3.56 -44.92 -3.69
CA SER A 234 4.91 -45.11 -4.27
C SER A 234 5.94 -44.05 -3.85
N GLY A 235 5.82 -43.53 -2.62
CA GLY A 235 6.73 -42.52 -2.06
C GLY A 235 6.39 -41.06 -2.39
N THR A 236 5.46 -40.80 -3.31
CA THR A 236 4.99 -39.44 -3.63
C THR A 236 3.73 -39.09 -2.80
N PRO A 237 3.62 -37.86 -2.26
CA PRO A 237 2.40 -37.41 -1.60
C PRO A 237 1.22 -37.39 -2.58
N THR A 238 0.08 -37.97 -2.19
CA THR A 238 -1.15 -37.94 -2.97
C THR A 238 -1.87 -36.61 -2.77
N PHE A 239 -2.46 -36.07 -3.84
CA PHE A 239 -3.33 -34.90 -3.73
C PHE A 239 -4.71 -35.31 -3.19
N GLU A 240 -4.89 -35.18 -1.88
CA GLU A 240 -6.16 -35.45 -1.20
C GLU A 240 -7.16 -34.30 -1.41
N THR A 241 -8.01 -34.40 -2.45
CA THR A 241 -8.91 -33.31 -2.88
C THR A 241 -9.77 -32.72 -1.76
N ASP A 242 -10.39 -33.53 -0.89
CA ASP A 242 -11.24 -33.03 0.20
C ASP A 242 -10.44 -32.25 1.26
N ARG A 243 -9.21 -32.69 1.53
CA ARG A 243 -8.30 -32.01 2.46
C ARG A 243 -7.76 -30.73 1.83
N ALA A 244 -7.35 -30.77 0.57
CA ALA A 244 -6.95 -29.60 -0.20
C ALA A 244 -8.08 -28.58 -0.29
N GLN A 245 -9.34 -29.03 -0.39
CA GLN A 245 -10.51 -28.18 -0.33
C GLN A 245 -10.60 -27.42 1.00
N ARG A 246 -10.48 -28.12 2.12
CA ARG A 246 -10.50 -27.48 3.46
C ARG A 246 -9.33 -26.52 3.67
N ILE A 247 -8.13 -26.89 3.19
CA ILE A 247 -6.93 -26.07 3.30
C ILE A 247 -7.08 -24.77 2.53
N HIS A 248 -7.40 -24.80 1.23
CA HIS A 248 -7.42 -23.55 0.46
C HIS A 248 -8.54 -22.61 0.91
N ILE A 249 -9.68 -23.13 1.34
CA ILE A 249 -10.78 -22.31 1.88
C ILE A 249 -10.33 -21.48 3.10
N ARG A 250 -9.42 -22.01 3.92
CA ARG A 250 -8.97 -21.37 5.18
C ARG A 250 -7.71 -20.52 5.02
N ASN A 251 -6.86 -20.86 4.06
CA ASN A 251 -5.53 -20.26 3.92
C ASN A 251 -5.41 -19.36 2.68
N ALA A 252 -6.42 -19.32 1.81
CA ALA A 252 -6.36 -18.49 0.62
C ALA A 252 -6.57 -17.02 0.97
N HIS A 253 -5.76 -16.16 0.37
CA HIS A 253 -5.90 -14.71 0.48
C HIS A 253 -6.39 -14.12 -0.83
N SER A 254 -7.25 -13.10 -0.71
CA SER A 254 -7.64 -12.31 -1.85
C SER A 254 -6.61 -11.23 -2.14
N THR A 255 -6.24 -11.09 -3.41
CA THR A 255 -5.38 -10.02 -3.91
C THR A 255 -5.99 -9.40 -5.17
N PHE A 256 -5.39 -8.33 -5.65
CA PHE A 256 -5.74 -7.71 -6.92
C PHE A 256 -4.53 -7.65 -7.83
N VAL A 257 -4.85 -7.79 -9.11
CA VAL A 257 -3.93 -8.05 -10.20
C VAL A 257 -3.28 -6.72 -10.59
N GLY A 258 -1.95 -6.64 -10.52
CA GLY A 258 -1.20 -5.39 -10.76
C GLY A 258 -1.23 -4.41 -9.59
N ALA A 259 -1.80 -4.80 -8.46
CA ALA A 259 -1.90 -3.92 -7.31
C ALA A 259 -0.68 -4.02 -6.40
N CYS A 260 -0.11 -2.86 -6.06
CA CYS A 260 0.69 -2.70 -4.85
C CYS A 260 -0.26 -2.33 -3.71
N HIS A 261 -0.67 -3.33 -2.93
CA HIS A 261 -1.57 -3.11 -1.80
C HIS A 261 -0.85 -3.40 -0.50
N VAL A 262 -0.51 -2.37 0.26
CA VAL A 262 -0.49 -2.55 1.72
C VAL A 262 -1.95 -2.73 2.11
N GLN A 263 -2.29 -3.81 2.84
CA GLN A 263 -3.65 -4.12 3.28
C GLN A 263 -4.42 -2.81 3.64
N HIS A 264 -5.64 -2.58 3.14
CA HIS A 264 -6.70 -1.62 3.55
C HIS A 264 -6.44 -0.10 3.81
N ASP A 265 -5.33 0.53 3.44
CA ASP A 265 -5.00 1.88 4.00
C ASP A 265 -5.83 3.06 3.46
N VAL A 266 -6.90 2.80 2.68
CA VAL A 266 -7.83 3.84 2.23
C VAL A 266 -9.25 3.28 2.07
N PHE A 267 -9.84 2.71 3.12
CA PHE A 267 -11.30 2.86 3.22
C PHE A 267 -11.54 4.22 3.86
N ASP A 268 -11.57 5.24 3.01
CA ASP A 268 -12.12 6.54 3.34
C ASP A 268 -13.63 6.49 3.03
N PRO A 269 -14.51 6.17 4.00
CA PRO A 269 -15.96 6.09 3.76
C PRO A 269 -16.59 7.45 3.40
N SER A 270 -15.82 8.53 3.42
CA SER A 270 -16.28 9.90 3.17
C SER A 270 -15.73 10.53 1.90
N CYS A 271 -14.93 9.80 1.11
CA CYS A 271 -14.61 10.27 -0.23
C CYS A 271 -15.82 10.02 -1.14
N PRO A 272 -16.46 11.06 -1.71
CA PRO A 272 -17.41 10.85 -2.79
C PRO A 272 -16.67 10.17 -3.95
N ASP A 273 -17.21 9.02 -4.32
CA ASP A 273 -16.97 8.06 -5.40
C ASP A 273 -16.00 8.31 -6.57
N GLU A 274 -15.44 9.51 -6.80
CA GLU A 274 -14.71 9.84 -8.02
C GLU A 274 -13.18 9.98 -7.89
N HIS A 275 -12.61 10.21 -6.69
CA HIS A 275 -11.19 10.62 -6.62
C HIS A 275 -10.28 9.99 -5.56
N VAL A 276 -10.77 9.25 -4.56
CA VAL A 276 -9.93 8.18 -4.01
C VAL A 276 -9.61 7.29 -5.22
N ILE A 277 -8.42 6.72 -5.31
CA ILE A 277 -8.30 5.47 -6.07
C ILE A 277 -9.23 4.52 -5.32
N LYS A 278 -10.55 4.58 -5.61
CA LYS A 278 -11.36 3.40 -5.66
C LYS A 278 -10.54 2.60 -6.61
N TRP A 279 -9.77 1.69 -6.05
CA TRP A 279 -9.45 0.49 -6.73
C TRP A 279 -10.82 -0.10 -7.03
N SER A 280 -11.43 0.38 -8.12
CA SER A 280 -12.70 -0.05 -8.66
C SER A 280 -12.47 -1.41 -9.29
N PHE A 281 -11.67 -2.24 -8.61
CA PHE A 281 -11.60 -3.64 -8.86
C PHE A 281 -13.01 -4.12 -8.57
N LYS A 282 -13.75 -4.29 -9.66
CA LYS A 282 -15.01 -4.99 -9.57
C LYS A 282 -14.71 -6.36 -8.93
N PRO A 283 -15.65 -6.96 -8.20
CA PRO A 283 -15.47 -8.30 -7.66
C PRO A 283 -14.93 -9.32 -8.68
N GLU A 284 -15.18 -9.09 -9.98
CA GLU A 284 -14.65 -9.86 -11.11
C GLU A 284 -13.12 -9.76 -11.31
N GLN A 285 -12.48 -8.69 -10.83
CA GLN A 285 -11.03 -8.41 -10.94
C GLN A 285 -10.22 -8.87 -9.72
N GLN A 286 -10.90 -9.39 -8.70
CA GLN A 286 -10.27 -9.95 -7.52
C GLN A 286 -9.70 -11.35 -7.83
N CYS A 287 -8.49 -11.61 -7.37
CA CYS A 287 -7.86 -12.91 -7.44
C CYS A 287 -7.78 -13.57 -6.07
N LEU A 288 -7.67 -14.89 -6.08
CA LEU A 288 -7.54 -15.71 -4.90
C LEU A 288 -6.28 -16.57 -5.04
N GLY A 289 -5.43 -16.57 -4.02
CA GLY A 289 -4.18 -17.31 -4.06
C GLY A 289 -3.84 -18.01 -2.75
N ILE A 290 -2.92 -18.97 -2.82
CA ILE A 290 -2.27 -19.59 -1.67
C ILE A 290 -0.81 -19.19 -1.64
N TRP A 291 -0.33 -18.95 -0.43
CA TRP A 291 1.07 -18.83 -0.05
C TRP A 291 1.37 -19.93 0.98
N LEU A 292 2.59 -20.46 1.03
CA LEU A 292 2.95 -21.61 1.88
C LEU A 292 3.44 -21.18 3.27
N GLU A 293 3.98 -19.97 3.41
CA GLU A 293 4.39 -19.38 4.70
C GLU A 293 3.45 -18.29 5.19
N GLY A 294 2.94 -17.43 4.29
CA GLY A 294 2.03 -16.33 4.61
C GLY A 294 0.86 -16.70 5.54
N PRO A 295 0.12 -17.80 5.30
CA PRO A 295 -1.00 -18.20 6.16
C PRO A 295 -0.62 -18.69 7.56
N ARG A 296 0.68 -18.87 7.84
CA ARG A 296 1.17 -19.32 9.16
C ARG A 296 1.34 -18.18 10.16
N PHE A 297 1.29 -16.92 9.72
CA PHE A 297 1.27 -15.80 10.64
C PHE A 297 -0.04 -15.80 11.41
N ASN A 298 0.03 -15.88 12.74
CA ASN A 298 -1.15 -15.82 13.58
C ASN A 298 -1.74 -14.41 13.65
N HIS A 299 -3.00 -14.33 14.07
CA HIS A 299 -3.68 -13.06 14.19
C HIS A 299 -3.38 -12.36 15.52
N SER A 300 -3.14 -11.04 15.43
CA SER A 300 -3.34 -10.11 16.54
C SER A 300 -4.01 -8.85 16.01
N CYS A 301 -4.94 -8.26 16.77
CA CYS A 301 -5.50 -6.94 16.43
C CYS A 301 -4.49 -5.80 16.66
N VAL A 302 -3.41 -6.09 17.39
CA VAL A 302 -2.23 -5.23 17.60
C VAL A 302 -0.98 -5.97 17.11
N PRO A 303 -0.85 -6.20 15.78
CA PRO A 303 0.16 -7.08 15.23
C PRO A 303 1.56 -6.47 15.33
N ASN A 304 2.56 -7.33 15.39
CA ASN A 304 3.98 -6.95 15.41
C ASN A 304 4.68 -7.10 14.03
N ALA A 305 3.96 -7.59 13.02
CA ALA A 305 4.37 -7.58 11.62
C ALA A 305 3.26 -7.00 10.72
N GLN A 306 3.67 -6.42 9.61
CA GLN A 306 2.77 -5.89 8.58
C GLN A 306 3.06 -6.55 7.25
N TRP A 307 2.02 -6.77 6.45
CA TRP A 307 2.15 -7.33 5.13
C TRP A 307 1.64 -6.39 4.05
N SER A 308 2.22 -6.52 2.87
CA SER A 308 1.85 -5.83 1.65
C SER A 308 1.97 -6.76 0.46
N TRP A 309 1.14 -6.56 -0.55
CA TRP A 309 1.21 -7.22 -1.84
C TRP A 309 2.00 -6.37 -2.83
N ILE A 310 2.83 -7.04 -3.62
CA ILE A 310 3.29 -6.56 -4.92
C ILE A 310 2.74 -7.56 -5.93
N SER A 311 1.52 -7.29 -6.41
CA SER A 311 0.70 -8.22 -7.20
C SER A 311 0.51 -9.60 -6.55
N ASN A 312 1.27 -10.62 -6.97
CA ASN A 312 1.21 -11.98 -6.45
C ASN A 312 2.28 -12.29 -5.38
N VAL A 313 3.10 -11.30 -5.00
CA VAL A 313 4.15 -11.45 -3.99
C VAL A 313 3.70 -10.85 -2.67
N MET A 314 3.66 -11.66 -1.61
CA MET A 314 3.52 -11.21 -0.23
C MET A 314 4.86 -10.66 0.25
N VAL A 315 4.86 -9.49 0.87
CA VAL A 315 6.01 -8.91 1.55
C VAL A 315 5.62 -8.61 2.98
N VAL A 316 6.33 -9.18 3.96
CA VAL A 316 6.08 -8.97 5.38
C VAL A 316 7.28 -8.28 6.02
N ARG A 317 7.01 -7.23 6.82
CA ARG A 317 8.02 -6.44 7.52
C ARG A 317 7.68 -6.31 9.01
N ALA A 318 8.72 -6.13 9.83
CA ALA A 318 8.56 -5.82 11.24
C ALA A 318 7.82 -4.47 11.42
N ALA A 319 6.83 -4.46 12.29
CA ALA A 319 6.01 -3.29 12.61
C ALA A 319 6.68 -2.31 13.58
N ARG A 320 7.42 -2.89 14.51
CA ARG A 320 8.05 -2.27 15.67
C ARG A 320 9.33 -3.05 16.00
N PRO A 321 10.13 -2.64 16.99
CA PRO A 321 11.22 -3.48 17.46
C PRO A 321 10.68 -4.84 17.90
N LEU A 322 11.34 -5.90 17.46
CA LEU A 322 10.98 -7.28 17.77
C LEU A 322 12.11 -7.93 18.57
N ALA A 323 11.76 -8.66 19.61
CA ALA A 323 12.71 -9.46 20.37
C ALA A 323 12.98 -10.81 19.66
N ALA A 324 14.09 -11.46 20.00
CA ALA A 324 14.25 -12.88 19.69
C ALA A 324 13.16 -13.68 20.40
N ASP A 325 12.76 -14.79 19.81
CA ASP A 325 11.70 -15.70 20.25
C ASP A 325 10.28 -15.12 20.30
N GLU A 326 10.08 -13.91 19.76
CA GLU A 326 8.75 -13.30 19.67
C GLU A 326 7.93 -13.97 18.55
N GLU A 327 6.68 -14.33 18.84
CA GLU A 327 5.74 -14.85 17.85
C GLU A 327 5.29 -13.73 16.90
N LEU A 328 5.46 -13.93 15.61
CA LEU A 328 5.09 -12.99 14.58
C LEU A 328 3.60 -13.09 14.26
N THR A 329 2.94 -11.94 14.30
CA THR A 329 1.50 -11.82 14.08
C THR A 329 1.19 -10.74 13.05
N ILE A 330 0.13 -10.96 12.28
CA ILE A 330 -0.44 -9.99 11.35
C ILE A 330 -1.92 -9.74 11.66
N SER A 331 -2.47 -8.64 11.16
CA SER A 331 -3.91 -8.39 11.31
C SER A 331 -4.72 -9.02 10.18
N TYR A 332 -5.73 -9.82 10.50
CA TYR A 332 -6.70 -10.35 9.54
C TYR A 332 -7.89 -9.40 9.38
N ALA A 333 -8.12 -8.55 10.38
CA ALA A 333 -9.15 -7.51 10.37
C ALA A 333 -8.51 -6.12 10.17
N PRO A 334 -9.21 -5.17 9.51
CA PRO A 334 -8.79 -3.78 9.54
C PRO A 334 -8.62 -3.27 10.98
N PRO A 335 -7.51 -2.62 11.33
CA PRO A 335 -7.22 -2.31 12.72
C PRO A 335 -8.02 -1.11 13.25
N ASN A 336 -8.68 -0.33 12.38
CA ASN A 336 -9.61 0.73 12.74
C ASN A 336 -11.05 0.23 12.99
N GLN A 337 -11.31 -1.06 12.84
CA GLN A 337 -12.61 -1.64 13.16
C GLN A 337 -12.84 -1.68 14.67
N THR A 338 -14.09 -1.44 15.05
CA THR A 338 -14.59 -1.62 16.40
C THR A 338 -14.43 -3.08 16.86
N PHE A 339 -14.49 -3.30 18.17
CA PHE A 339 -14.43 -4.66 18.72
C PHE A 339 -15.51 -5.58 18.12
N ASP A 340 -16.76 -5.11 18.02
CA ASP A 340 -17.88 -5.85 17.43
C ASP A 340 -17.61 -6.21 15.96
N GLU A 341 -17.07 -5.27 15.17
CA GLU A 341 -16.71 -5.50 13.77
C GLU A 341 -15.55 -6.48 13.63
N ARG A 342 -14.51 -6.37 14.45
CA ARG A 342 -13.39 -7.32 14.46
C ARG A 342 -13.86 -8.71 14.84
N LEU A 343 -14.69 -8.85 15.87
CA LEU A 343 -15.25 -10.14 16.27
C LEU A 343 -16.03 -10.77 15.11
N LYS A 344 -16.86 -9.98 14.43
CA LYS A 344 -17.63 -10.43 13.26
C LYS A 344 -16.72 -10.85 12.10
N SER A 345 -15.71 -10.05 11.75
CA SER A 345 -14.77 -10.36 10.68
C SER A 345 -13.89 -11.58 11.00
N LEU A 346 -13.53 -11.78 12.27
CA LEU A 346 -12.69 -12.91 12.68
C LEU A 346 -13.49 -14.20 12.88
N ALA A 347 -14.78 -14.12 13.19
CA ALA A 347 -15.65 -15.30 13.31
C ALA A 347 -15.63 -16.16 12.05
N GLU A 348 -15.48 -15.55 10.87
CA GLU A 348 -15.37 -16.26 9.58
C GLU A 348 -14.13 -17.16 9.51
N ASN A 349 -13.06 -16.83 10.24
CA ASN A 349 -11.83 -17.60 10.32
C ASN A 349 -11.94 -18.80 11.29
N GLY A 350 -12.99 -18.85 12.12
CA GLY A 350 -13.27 -19.96 13.03
C GLY A 350 -12.44 -19.97 14.32
N PHE A 351 -12.01 -18.80 14.79
CA PHE A 351 -11.38 -18.63 16.11
C PHE A 351 -11.87 -17.35 16.80
N VAL A 352 -11.62 -17.24 18.11
CA VAL A 352 -11.85 -16.01 18.90
C VAL A 352 -10.48 -15.41 19.23
N CYS A 353 -10.31 -14.12 18.97
CA CYS A 353 -9.04 -13.44 19.25
C CYS A 353 -8.90 -13.12 20.74
N HIS A 354 -7.75 -13.46 21.32
CA HIS A 354 -7.38 -13.18 22.70
C HIS A 354 -6.09 -12.33 22.77
N CYS A 355 -5.87 -11.49 21.77
CA CYS A 355 -4.72 -10.57 21.78
C CYS A 355 -4.87 -9.51 22.90
N PRO A 356 -3.78 -8.80 23.26
CA PRO A 356 -3.79 -7.80 24.33
C PRO A 356 -4.87 -6.72 24.20
N LEU A 357 -5.32 -6.43 22.97
CA LEU A 357 -6.42 -5.48 22.75
C LEU A 357 -7.81 -6.13 22.93
N CYS A 358 -8.01 -7.37 22.46
CA CYS A 358 -9.32 -8.02 22.50
C CYS A 358 -9.70 -8.49 23.90
N GLU A 359 -8.76 -9.04 24.66
CA GLU A 359 -9.04 -9.67 25.93
C GLU A 359 -9.72 -8.70 26.92
N PRO A 360 -9.24 -7.46 27.12
CA PRO A 360 -9.95 -6.53 27.99
C PRO A 360 -11.20 -5.91 27.36
N GLU A 361 -11.29 -5.86 26.03
CA GLU A 361 -12.46 -5.32 25.35
C GLU A 361 -13.68 -6.25 25.42
N CYS A 362 -13.46 -7.54 25.65
CA CYS A 362 -14.51 -8.51 25.97
C CYS A 362 -15.25 -8.17 27.27
N GLU A 363 -14.61 -7.44 28.20
CA GLU A 363 -15.14 -7.13 29.53
C GLU A 363 -15.76 -5.73 29.63
N LEU A 364 -15.98 -5.06 28.50
CA LEU A 364 -16.53 -3.70 28.50
C LEU A 364 -17.98 -3.66 28.99
N THR A 365 -18.27 -2.66 29.81
CA THR A 365 -19.64 -2.38 30.26
C THR A 365 -20.48 -1.77 29.13
N LEU A 366 -21.80 -1.87 29.25
CA LEU A 366 -22.74 -1.27 28.29
C LEU A 366 -22.52 0.24 28.10
N THR A 367 -22.11 0.95 29.16
CA THR A 367 -21.79 2.39 29.11
C THR A 367 -20.54 2.68 28.30
N GLN A 368 -19.52 1.81 28.40
CA GLN A 368 -18.28 1.93 27.63
C GLN A 368 -18.57 1.65 26.15
N ILE A 369 -19.32 0.57 25.86
CA ILE A 369 -19.74 0.20 24.51
C ILE A 369 -20.57 1.32 23.85
N SER A 370 -21.56 1.87 24.56
CA SER A 370 -22.39 2.94 24.01
C SER A 370 -21.61 4.23 23.74
N SER A 371 -20.67 4.58 24.63
CA SER A 371 -19.78 5.73 24.43
C SER A 371 -18.84 5.54 23.24
N ARG A 372 -18.29 4.33 23.04
CA ARG A 372 -17.48 4.00 21.84
C ARG A 372 -18.26 4.21 20.56
N ARG A 373 -19.47 3.65 20.47
CA ARG A 373 -20.34 3.81 19.29
C ARG A 373 -20.63 5.27 18.93
N ILE A 374 -20.62 6.17 19.92
CA ILE A 374 -20.74 7.62 19.68
C ILE A 374 -19.45 8.18 19.07
N LEU A 375 -18.29 7.81 19.62
CA LEU A 375 -16.97 8.23 19.13
C LEU A 375 -16.65 7.66 17.74
N ASP A 376 -16.99 6.40 17.47
CA ASP A 376 -16.73 5.73 16.19
C ASP A 376 -17.47 6.41 15.03
N LYS A 377 -18.64 7.02 15.33
CA LYS A 377 -19.41 7.80 14.36
C LYS A 377 -18.86 9.21 14.15
N LEU A 378 -17.94 9.70 14.99
CA LEU A 378 -17.40 11.06 14.86
C LEU A 378 -16.62 11.21 13.56
N ASP A 379 -15.82 10.23 13.17
CA ASP A 379 -14.98 10.34 11.97
C ASP A 379 -15.84 10.52 10.71
N ILE A 380 -16.85 9.67 10.56
CA ILE A 380 -17.85 9.75 9.48
C ILE A 380 -18.62 11.06 9.52
N ARG A 381 -19.04 11.51 10.71
CA ARG A 381 -19.76 12.78 10.86
C ARG A 381 -18.89 13.96 10.45
N ILE A 382 -17.64 14.02 10.92
CA ILE A 382 -16.73 15.13 10.64
C ILE A 382 -16.41 15.18 9.15
N ALA A 383 -16.17 14.02 8.54
CA ALA A 383 -15.80 13.97 7.14
C ALA A 383 -16.95 14.31 6.17
N ASN A 384 -18.20 14.19 6.62
CA ASN A 384 -19.39 14.64 5.88
C ASN A 384 -19.72 16.14 6.08
N LEU A 385 -19.00 16.85 6.96
CA LEU A 385 -19.19 18.29 7.13
C LEU A 385 -18.47 19.08 6.03
N PRO A 386 -19.13 20.07 5.40
CA PRO A 386 -18.44 21.06 4.57
C PRO A 386 -17.34 21.77 5.37
N SER A 387 -16.23 22.14 4.71
CA SER A 387 -15.10 22.81 5.38
C SER A 387 -15.48 24.12 6.08
N LEU A 388 -16.47 24.84 5.55
CA LEU A 388 -17.04 26.05 6.16
C LEU A 388 -17.81 25.75 7.47
N ASP A 389 -18.36 24.54 7.61
CA ASP A 389 -19.17 24.12 8.75
C ASP A 389 -18.34 23.53 9.91
N LEU A 390 -17.07 23.19 9.68
CA LEU A 390 -16.19 22.62 10.70
C LEU A 390 -16.07 23.55 11.92
N ALA A 391 -15.89 24.85 11.71
CA ALA A 391 -15.79 25.82 12.80
C ALA A 391 -17.10 25.92 13.60
N LYS A 392 -18.25 25.85 12.92
CA LYS A 392 -19.59 25.91 13.52
C LYS A 392 -19.88 24.69 14.41
N HIS A 393 -19.46 23.50 13.96
CA HIS A 393 -19.72 22.24 14.67
C HIS A 393 -18.63 21.87 15.68
N SER A 394 -17.45 22.49 15.61
CA SER A 394 -16.29 22.22 16.47
C SER A 394 -16.64 22.13 17.95
N LYS A 395 -17.39 23.09 18.51
CA LYS A 395 -17.74 23.12 19.93
C LYS A 395 -18.55 21.89 20.36
N THR A 396 -19.57 21.52 19.58
CA THR A 396 -20.44 20.38 19.89
C THR A 396 -19.72 19.05 19.70
N THR A 397 -18.92 18.92 18.64
CA THR A 397 -18.09 17.75 18.38
C THR A 397 -17.05 17.56 19.49
N LEU A 398 -16.34 18.62 19.89
CA LEU A 398 -15.36 18.60 20.97
C LEU A 398 -15.99 18.19 22.30
N ARG A 399 -17.12 18.81 22.66
CA ARG A 399 -17.86 18.45 23.88
C ARG A 399 -18.28 16.98 23.86
N THR A 400 -18.79 16.49 22.73
CA THR A 400 -19.19 15.09 22.57
C THR A 400 -17.99 14.16 22.74
N PHE A 401 -16.86 14.50 22.12
CA PHE A 401 -15.62 13.73 22.24
C PHE A 401 -15.15 13.64 23.70
N HIS A 402 -15.00 14.76 24.40
CA HIS A 402 -14.52 14.75 25.79
C HIS A 402 -15.48 14.03 26.75
N ASN A 403 -16.79 14.23 26.60
CA ASN A 403 -17.79 13.57 27.43
C ASN A 403 -17.75 12.05 27.31
N HIS A 404 -17.44 11.52 26.11
CA HIS A 404 -17.46 10.08 25.87
C HIS A 404 -16.09 9.42 25.89
N LEU A 405 -14.99 10.14 25.72
CA LEU A 405 -13.64 9.55 25.61
C LEU A 405 -13.26 8.73 26.84
N HIS A 406 -13.34 9.32 28.03
CA HIS A 406 -12.94 8.65 29.27
C HIS A 406 -13.83 7.45 29.63
N LEU A 407 -15.10 7.49 29.19
CA LEU A 407 -16.02 6.36 29.30
C LEU A 407 -15.68 5.27 28.29
N ALA A 408 -15.45 5.62 27.04
CA ALA A 408 -15.17 4.69 25.95
C ALA A 408 -13.80 4.00 26.12
N TYR A 409 -12.78 4.76 26.55
CA TYR A 409 -11.39 4.35 26.66
C TYR A 409 -10.85 4.66 28.08
N PRO A 410 -11.20 3.83 29.08
CA PRO A 410 -10.76 4.05 30.46
C PRO A 410 -9.24 4.00 30.59
N SER A 411 -8.66 4.91 31.36
CA SER A 411 -7.20 4.98 31.57
C SER A 411 -6.59 3.75 32.19
N LYS A 412 -7.30 3.13 33.15
CA LYS A 412 -6.88 1.87 33.75
C LYS A 412 -6.67 0.74 32.75
N LEU A 413 -7.34 0.84 31.61
CA LEU A 413 -7.22 -0.14 30.55
C LEU A 413 -6.19 0.31 29.50
N TYR A 414 -6.35 1.52 28.93
CA TYR A 414 -5.53 1.92 27.79
C TYR A 414 -4.18 2.50 28.17
N ALA A 415 -4.13 3.40 29.14
CA ALA A 415 -2.87 4.02 29.55
C ALA A 415 -2.04 3.10 30.43
N ASP A 416 -2.65 2.48 31.43
CA ASP A 416 -1.92 1.67 32.43
C ASP A 416 -1.39 0.36 31.83
N GLN A 417 -2.06 -0.20 30.81
CA GLN A 417 -1.63 -1.41 30.09
C GLN A 417 -0.95 -1.10 28.73
N ALA A 418 -0.67 0.17 28.42
CA ALA A 418 -0.07 0.60 27.16
C ALA A 418 -0.79 0.07 25.90
N LEU A 419 -2.13 -0.02 25.94
CA LEU A 419 -2.94 -0.46 24.82
C LEU A 419 -3.24 0.69 23.86
N PRO A 420 -3.22 0.45 22.54
CA PRO A 420 -3.61 1.45 21.56
C PRO A 420 -5.14 1.57 21.50
N ALA A 421 -5.64 2.73 21.08
CA ALA A 421 -7.04 2.94 20.69
C ALA A 421 -7.13 3.31 19.19
N PRO A 422 -6.92 2.36 18.27
CA PRO A 422 -6.77 2.62 16.84
C PRO A 422 -7.90 3.44 16.20
N CYS A 423 -9.14 3.17 16.63
CA CYS A 423 -10.36 3.85 16.16
C CYS A 423 -10.36 5.36 16.45
N LEU A 424 -9.51 5.83 17.37
CA LEU A 424 -9.40 7.26 17.70
C LEU A 424 -8.42 8.02 16.81
N SER A 425 -7.62 7.35 15.98
CA SER A 425 -6.59 8.02 15.17
C SER A 425 -7.18 9.05 14.20
N GLY A 426 -8.21 8.67 13.43
CA GLY A 426 -8.96 9.56 12.53
C GLY A 426 -9.66 10.71 13.29
N PRO A 427 -10.51 10.40 14.31
CA PRO A 427 -11.15 11.42 15.14
C PRO A 427 -10.19 12.44 15.73
N LEU A 428 -9.06 12.02 16.30
CA LEU A 428 -8.08 12.91 16.93
C LEU A 428 -7.40 13.84 15.90
N LEU A 429 -7.04 13.31 14.73
CA LEU A 429 -6.51 14.10 13.64
C LEU A 429 -7.52 15.16 13.17
N ASN A 430 -8.76 14.73 12.96
CA ASN A 430 -9.86 15.59 12.55
C ASN A 430 -10.17 16.69 13.58
N LEU A 431 -10.13 16.39 14.88
CA LEU A 431 -10.30 17.37 15.95
C LEU A 431 -9.18 18.43 15.96
N ALA A 432 -7.93 18.03 15.67
CA ALA A 432 -6.83 18.98 15.51
C ALA A 432 -7.11 19.96 14.37
N HIS A 433 -7.56 19.45 13.22
CA HIS A 433 -7.91 20.29 12.05
C HIS A 433 -9.11 21.18 12.31
N MET A 434 -10.16 20.69 12.98
CA MET A 434 -11.31 21.50 13.38
C MET A 434 -10.92 22.66 14.30
N THR A 435 -9.88 22.48 15.12
CA THR A 435 -9.38 23.51 16.04
C THR A 435 -8.60 24.61 15.30
N LEU A 436 -7.91 24.25 14.21
CA LEU A 436 -7.03 25.15 13.45
C LEU A 436 -7.72 25.79 12.22
N GLY A 437 -8.75 25.16 11.70
CA GLY A 437 -9.41 25.52 10.44
C GLY A 437 -8.89 24.71 9.24
N PRO A 438 -9.45 24.93 8.04
CA PRO A 438 -9.33 23.97 6.94
C PRO A 438 -7.97 23.99 6.23
N SER A 439 -7.12 25.01 6.43
CA SER A 439 -5.94 25.25 5.60
C SER A 439 -4.73 25.76 6.38
N ILE A 440 -3.51 25.57 5.85
CA ILE A 440 -2.26 26.10 6.46
C ILE A 440 -2.35 27.62 6.74
N PRO A 441 -2.88 28.47 5.83
CA PRO A 441 -3.08 29.88 6.15
C PRO A 441 -4.00 30.10 7.36
N ALA A 442 -5.04 29.29 7.54
CA ALA A 442 -5.89 29.36 8.73
C ALA A 442 -5.11 28.96 9.99
N TRP A 443 -4.26 27.93 9.91
CA TRP A 443 -3.44 27.47 11.03
C TRP A 443 -2.44 28.53 11.48
N ASN A 444 -1.82 29.25 10.52
CA ASN A 444 -0.91 30.36 10.82
C ASN A 444 -1.63 31.54 11.49
N ARG A 445 -2.93 31.75 11.21
CA ARG A 445 -3.76 32.78 11.85
C ARG A 445 -4.39 32.30 13.17
N ALA A 446 -4.36 31.00 13.47
CA ALA A 446 -4.94 30.44 14.67
C ALA A 446 -4.22 30.96 15.93
N SER A 447 -5.00 31.20 16.99
CA SER A 447 -4.47 31.68 18.27
C SER A 447 -3.45 30.68 18.86
N ALA A 448 -2.57 31.16 19.74
CA ALA A 448 -1.61 30.29 20.43
C ALA A 448 -2.33 29.16 21.21
N SER A 449 -3.48 29.48 21.82
CA SER A 449 -4.34 28.50 22.51
C SER A 449 -4.90 27.44 21.56
N ALA A 450 -5.40 27.84 20.39
CA ALA A 450 -5.90 26.89 19.38
C ALA A 450 -4.79 25.96 18.87
N ARG A 451 -3.59 26.50 18.61
CA ARG A 451 -2.42 25.69 18.20
C ARG A 451 -1.96 24.72 19.28
N ALA A 452 -1.94 25.15 20.55
CA ALA A 452 -1.62 24.28 21.67
C ALA A 452 -2.64 23.13 21.82
N LYS A 453 -3.94 23.45 21.72
CA LYS A 453 -5.02 22.46 21.76
C LYS A 453 -4.93 21.44 20.63
N ALA A 454 -4.69 21.90 19.40
CA ALA A 454 -4.47 21.01 18.26
C ALA A 454 -3.23 20.12 18.45
N SER A 455 -2.14 20.68 18.98
CA SER A 455 -0.93 19.91 19.32
C SER A 455 -1.22 18.80 20.33
N ASN A 456 -2.08 19.03 21.31
CA ASN A 456 -2.48 17.98 22.26
C ASN A 456 -3.26 16.86 21.58
N TYR A 457 -4.18 17.16 20.65
CA TYR A 457 -4.88 16.11 19.89
C TYR A 457 -3.94 15.31 19.00
N LEU A 458 -2.96 15.94 18.37
CA LEU A 458 -1.96 15.23 17.57
C LEU A 458 -1.05 14.35 18.43
N HIS A 459 -0.63 14.83 19.61
CA HIS A 459 0.10 14.00 20.57
C HIS A 459 -0.75 12.85 21.11
N ALA A 460 -2.04 13.07 21.35
CA ALA A 460 -2.97 12.00 21.73
C ALA A 460 -3.15 11.01 20.57
N CYS A 461 -3.23 11.46 19.32
CA CYS A 461 -3.29 10.57 18.16
C CYS A 461 -2.09 9.61 18.18
N LEU A 462 -0.87 10.15 18.27
CA LEU A 462 0.35 9.35 18.31
C LEU A 462 0.40 8.40 19.51
N SER A 463 0.22 8.92 20.72
CA SER A 463 0.44 8.15 21.95
C SER A 463 -0.73 7.21 22.28
N LEU A 464 -1.96 7.70 22.30
CA LEU A 464 -3.14 6.90 22.62
C LEU A 464 -3.54 5.99 21.47
N ALA A 465 -3.73 6.53 20.28
CA ALA A 465 -4.32 5.73 19.22
C ALA A 465 -3.31 4.73 18.65
N LEU A 466 -2.03 5.13 18.58
CA LEU A 466 -1.03 4.41 17.80
C LEU A 466 0.13 3.85 18.63
N GLN A 467 0.21 4.21 19.92
CA GLN A 467 1.28 3.81 20.84
C GLN A 467 2.67 4.19 20.30
N VAL A 468 2.81 5.38 19.74
CA VAL A 468 4.09 5.91 19.26
C VAL A 468 4.37 7.32 19.79
N HIS A 469 5.64 7.64 19.89
CA HIS A 469 6.14 8.98 20.20
C HIS A 469 7.23 9.35 19.20
N ILE A 470 7.57 10.64 19.11
CA ILE A 470 8.77 11.06 18.38
C ILE A 470 9.74 11.73 19.33
N ALA A 471 10.96 11.21 19.36
CA ALA A 471 12.06 11.83 20.05
C ALA A 471 12.90 12.62 19.04
N TYR A 472 13.29 13.84 19.42
CA TYR A 472 14.12 14.70 18.61
C TYR A 472 15.44 14.97 19.33
N ALA A 473 16.55 14.80 18.64
CA ALA A 473 17.85 15.24 19.15
C ALA A 473 17.87 16.77 19.29
N LYS A 474 18.56 17.26 20.35
CA LYS A 474 18.78 18.70 20.54
C LYS A 474 20.02 19.14 19.76
N SER A 475 21.04 18.29 19.76
CA SER A 475 22.35 18.51 19.14
C SER A 475 22.39 18.30 17.62
N SER A 476 21.42 17.59 17.02
CA SER A 476 21.40 17.29 15.58
C SER A 476 20.00 17.35 14.94
N SER A 477 19.91 17.06 13.65
CA SER A 477 18.65 16.86 12.92
C SER A 477 18.03 15.47 13.14
N TYR A 478 18.67 14.60 13.93
CA TYR A 478 18.20 13.23 14.18
C TYR A 478 16.85 13.22 14.91
N CYS A 479 15.97 12.33 14.45
CA CYS A 479 14.71 12.02 15.10
C CYS A 479 14.41 10.53 14.93
N GLU A 480 13.64 9.98 15.86
CA GLU A 480 13.30 8.57 15.88
C GLU A 480 11.87 8.40 16.38
N ILE A 481 11.13 7.48 15.76
CA ILE A 481 9.83 7.05 16.27
C ILE A 481 10.10 6.06 17.40
N ILE A 482 9.65 6.41 18.59
CA ILE A 482 9.70 5.55 19.77
C ILE A 482 8.41 4.73 19.79
N HIS A 483 8.57 3.42 19.82
CA HIS A 483 7.47 2.46 19.75
C HIS A 483 7.15 1.95 21.15
N GLY A 484 5.87 1.97 21.51
CA GLY A 484 5.34 1.21 22.63
C GLY A 484 5.22 -0.30 22.35
N PRO A 485 4.87 -1.10 23.37
CA PRO A 485 4.78 -2.57 23.25
C PRO A 485 3.75 -3.04 22.22
N HIS A 486 2.72 -2.24 22.00
CA HIS A 486 1.60 -2.53 21.11
C HIS A 486 1.48 -1.49 19.99
N SER A 487 2.59 -0.85 19.60
CA SER A 487 2.59 0.05 18.43
C SER A 487 2.07 -0.67 17.20
N CYS A 488 0.98 -0.15 16.65
CA CYS A 488 0.36 -0.73 15.48
C CYS A 488 1.09 -0.28 14.20
N ALA A 489 1.86 -1.19 13.60
CA ALA A 489 2.65 -1.05 12.35
C ALA A 489 2.12 -0.07 11.31
N ARG A 490 0.81 -0.13 11.12
CA ARG A 490 0.10 0.43 9.98
C ARG A 490 -0.26 1.89 10.17
N PHE A 491 -0.65 2.27 11.39
CA PHE A 491 -0.87 3.67 11.70
C PHE A 491 0.43 4.42 11.95
N VAL A 492 1.52 3.71 12.26
CA VAL A 492 2.87 4.28 12.45
C VAL A 492 3.38 5.01 11.20
N GLY A 493 2.79 4.80 10.02
CA GLY A 493 3.18 5.58 8.86
C GLY A 493 2.22 6.74 8.53
N ILE A 494 0.99 6.58 8.02
CA ILE A 494 0.32 7.72 7.37
C ILE A 494 -0.21 8.72 8.39
N HIS A 495 -1.08 8.30 9.32
CA HIS A 495 -1.59 9.17 10.38
C HIS A 495 -0.49 9.63 11.32
N THR A 496 0.49 8.77 11.60
CA THR A 496 1.66 9.15 12.40
C THR A 496 2.49 10.21 11.70
N LEU A 497 2.96 9.98 10.47
CA LEU A 497 3.79 10.95 9.77
C LEU A 497 3.03 12.25 9.46
N ILE A 498 1.71 12.17 9.23
CA ILE A 498 0.81 13.33 9.17
C ILE A 498 0.82 14.09 10.49
N ALA A 499 0.47 13.43 11.59
CA ALA A 499 0.45 14.08 12.90
C ALA A 499 1.83 14.65 13.28
N LEU A 500 2.92 13.96 12.94
CA LEU A 500 4.29 14.40 13.17
C LEU A 500 4.66 15.64 12.34
N ALA A 501 4.34 15.64 11.05
CA ALA A 501 4.60 16.79 10.19
C ALA A 501 3.77 18.00 10.62
N GLU A 502 2.53 17.79 11.06
CA GLU A 502 1.65 18.84 11.56
C GLU A 502 2.13 19.38 12.92
N LEU A 503 2.55 18.51 13.84
CA LEU A 503 3.20 18.91 15.09
C LEU A 503 4.45 19.76 14.84
N ALA A 504 5.31 19.33 13.90
CA ALA A 504 6.47 20.11 13.49
C ALA A 504 6.03 21.49 12.98
N HIS A 505 5.02 21.55 12.11
CA HIS A 505 4.52 22.81 11.56
C HIS A 505 3.99 23.78 12.63
N LEU A 506 3.29 23.25 13.63
CA LEU A 506 2.68 24.01 14.72
C LEU A 506 3.68 24.46 15.78
N SER A 507 4.90 23.89 15.78
CA SER A 507 5.90 24.25 16.77
C SER A 507 6.23 25.75 16.75
N PRO A 508 6.29 26.41 17.91
CA PRO A 508 6.75 27.79 18.00
C PRO A 508 8.26 27.91 17.75
N VAL A 509 9.01 26.81 17.76
CA VAL A 509 10.46 26.79 17.57
C VAL A 509 10.79 26.70 16.07
N PRO A 510 11.44 27.71 15.46
CA PRO A 510 11.73 27.71 14.03
C PRO A 510 12.49 26.47 13.53
N LYS A 511 13.44 25.97 14.33
CA LYS A 511 14.23 24.75 14.04
C LYS A 511 13.35 23.50 13.96
N GLU A 512 12.32 23.39 14.79
CA GLU A 512 11.39 22.26 14.75
C GLU A 512 10.44 22.38 13.56
N LYS A 513 9.96 23.59 13.27
CA LYS A 513 9.11 23.87 12.10
C LYS A 513 9.77 23.51 10.78
N ALA A 514 11.08 23.70 10.67
CA ALA A 514 11.87 23.33 9.50
C ALA A 514 11.91 21.81 9.19
N ARG A 515 11.51 20.94 10.14
CA ARG A 515 11.48 19.47 9.95
C ARG A 515 10.23 19.00 9.20
N CYS A 516 9.20 19.84 9.12
CA CYS A 516 7.92 19.51 8.51
C CYS A 516 8.06 18.99 7.06
N PRO A 517 8.80 19.66 6.13
CA PRO A 517 9.00 19.14 4.77
C PRO A 517 9.65 17.76 4.71
N SER A 518 10.65 17.50 5.56
CA SER A 518 11.34 16.21 5.62
C SER A 518 10.44 15.07 6.13
N LEU A 519 9.60 15.32 7.14
CA LEU A 519 8.61 14.35 7.62
C LEU A 519 7.55 14.06 6.55
N LYS A 520 7.15 15.08 5.76
CA LYS A 520 6.27 14.90 4.61
C LYS A 520 6.93 14.08 3.51
N TYR A 521 8.20 14.34 3.20
CA TYR A 521 8.98 13.55 2.25
C TYR A 521 9.01 12.07 2.68
N CYS A 522 9.32 11.80 3.95
CA CYS A 522 9.30 10.44 4.50
C CYS A 522 7.92 9.78 4.34
N ALA A 523 6.84 10.51 4.61
CA ALA A 523 5.47 10.01 4.38
C ALA A 523 5.23 9.64 2.92
N LYS A 524 5.59 10.52 1.97
CA LYS A 524 5.41 10.25 0.55
C LYS A 524 6.25 9.05 0.07
N ALA A 525 7.50 8.96 0.53
CA ALA A 525 8.42 7.89 0.17
C ALA A 525 7.99 6.53 0.74
N MET A 526 7.57 6.47 2.01
CA MET A 526 7.13 5.23 2.66
C MET A 526 5.86 4.64 2.03
N TYR A 527 5.00 5.49 1.47
CA TYR A 527 3.68 5.10 0.97
C TYR A 527 3.55 5.09 -0.54
N LEU A 528 4.63 5.36 -1.28
CA LEU A 528 4.59 5.52 -2.73
C LEU A 528 3.47 6.49 -3.17
N ILE A 529 3.19 7.55 -2.38
CA ILE A 529 2.18 8.61 -2.67
C ILE A 529 2.62 9.47 -3.88
N CYS A 530 3.58 9.00 -4.68
CA CYS A 530 3.93 9.59 -5.97
C CYS A 530 2.87 9.32 -7.04
N TYR A 531 2.03 8.27 -6.91
CA TYR A 531 0.96 7.97 -7.85
C TYR A 531 -0.39 8.44 -7.33
N GLY A 532 -0.64 9.74 -7.52
CA GLY A 532 -1.96 10.35 -7.30
C GLY A 532 -2.22 10.74 -5.86
N GLU A 533 -1.81 11.95 -5.49
CA GLU A 533 -2.53 12.70 -4.46
C GLU A 533 -3.99 12.78 -4.92
N SER A 534 -4.87 11.97 -4.36
CA SER A 534 -6.30 12.11 -4.64
C SER A 534 -6.73 13.53 -4.30
N VAL A 535 -7.73 14.05 -5.03
CA VAL A 535 -8.36 15.33 -4.70
C VAL A 535 -8.86 15.32 -3.23
N SER A 536 -9.25 14.15 -2.70
CA SER A 536 -9.62 13.98 -1.29
C SER A 536 -8.44 14.09 -0.32
N PHE A 537 -7.26 13.54 -0.65
CA PHE A 537 -6.06 13.63 0.19
C PHE A 537 -5.60 15.08 0.30
N GLN A 538 -5.53 15.82 -0.81
CA GLN A 538 -5.21 17.25 -0.77
C GLN A 538 -6.25 18.07 0.02
N ARG A 539 -7.54 17.74 -0.10
CA ARG A 539 -8.62 18.42 0.64
C ARG A 539 -8.55 18.19 2.15
N LYS A 540 -8.19 16.98 2.59
CA LYS A 540 -8.11 16.58 4.01
C LYS A 540 -6.76 16.92 4.64
N HIS A 541 -5.70 16.82 3.86
CA HIS A 541 -4.33 17.08 4.30
C HIS A 541 -3.80 18.31 3.57
N GLN A 542 -4.49 19.45 3.66
CA GLN A 542 -4.07 20.71 3.01
C GLN A 542 -2.68 21.17 3.48
N ALA A 543 -2.20 20.67 4.62
CA ALA A 543 -0.82 20.80 5.04
C ALA A 543 0.20 20.26 4.01
N TYR A 544 -0.19 19.33 3.14
CA TYR A 544 0.69 18.55 2.27
C TYR A 544 0.83 19.06 0.83
N ALA A 545 0.21 20.20 0.47
CA ALA A 545 0.27 20.77 -0.88
C ALA A 545 1.62 21.47 -1.25
N CYS A 546 2.76 21.05 -0.68
CA CYS A 546 4.03 21.82 -0.70
C CYS A 546 5.28 20.95 -1.00
N LYS A 547 6.42 21.62 -1.25
CA LYS A 547 7.76 21.10 -1.58
C LYS A 547 8.18 19.90 -0.74
N ASP A 548 8.76 18.91 -1.43
CA ASP A 548 9.29 17.68 -0.87
C ASP A 548 10.81 17.79 -0.70
N ASP A 549 11.24 18.18 0.50
CA ASP A 549 12.67 18.29 0.83
C ASP A 549 13.17 16.97 1.43
N LYS A 550 14.11 16.31 0.73
CA LYS A 550 14.73 15.08 1.20
C LYS A 550 15.38 15.31 2.58
N PRO A 551 15.12 14.48 3.60
CA PRO A 551 15.70 14.64 4.93
C PRO A 551 17.23 14.56 4.90
N GLU A 552 17.87 15.37 5.75
CA GLU A 552 19.26 15.15 6.14
C GLU A 552 19.37 13.96 7.10
N ASN A 553 20.38 13.11 6.90
CA ASN A 553 20.68 12.02 7.84
C ASN A 553 21.49 12.57 9.03
N GLY A 554 20.79 13.07 10.05
CA GLY A 554 21.40 13.53 11.30
C GLY A 554 22.08 12.39 12.08
N LYS A 555 23.13 12.70 12.86
CA LYS A 555 23.76 11.74 13.76
C LYS A 555 22.94 11.57 15.06
N LYS A 556 22.73 10.32 15.49
CA LYS A 556 22.11 10.02 16.79
C LYS A 556 22.97 10.64 17.91
N PRO A 557 22.38 11.37 18.86
CA PRO A 557 23.12 11.96 19.98
C PRO A 557 23.62 10.87 20.94
N GLY A 558 24.50 11.25 21.87
CA GLY A 558 24.98 10.34 22.92
C GLY A 558 23.84 9.85 23.83
N GLU A 559 24.00 8.67 24.41
CA GLU A 559 22.96 7.96 25.17
C GLU A 559 22.29 8.82 26.25
N GLU A 560 23.07 9.59 27.01
CA GLU A 560 22.53 10.44 28.08
C GLU A 560 21.61 11.55 27.56
N GLU A 561 21.96 12.20 26.44
CA GLU A 561 21.07 13.17 25.77
C GLU A 561 19.83 12.45 25.24
N TRP A 562 20.04 11.30 24.59
CA TRP A 562 18.97 10.58 23.93
C TRP A 562 17.89 10.09 24.90
N VAL A 563 18.28 9.51 26.03
CA VAL A 563 17.35 9.09 27.09
C VAL A 563 16.49 10.26 27.58
N LYS A 564 17.06 11.46 27.73
CA LYS A 564 16.31 12.67 28.11
C LYS A 564 15.31 13.08 27.01
N CYS A 565 15.71 12.99 25.74
CA CYS A 565 14.82 13.29 24.60
C CYS A 565 13.66 12.30 24.50
N VAL A 566 13.90 11.01 24.73
CA VAL A 566 12.87 9.96 24.74
C VAL A 566 11.88 10.20 25.89
N LYS A 567 12.38 10.42 27.11
CA LYS A 567 11.54 10.70 28.28
C LYS A 567 10.64 11.92 28.06
N GLN A 568 11.17 13.00 27.47
CA GLN A 568 10.39 14.18 27.13
C GLN A 568 9.26 13.88 26.12
N ALA A 569 9.53 13.01 25.14
CA ALA A 569 8.52 12.61 24.14
C ALA A 569 7.38 11.77 24.77
N GLU A 570 7.72 10.89 25.71
CA GLU A 570 6.76 10.10 26.48
C GLU A 570 5.91 10.99 27.41
N GLU A 571 6.54 11.93 28.11
CA GLU A 571 5.85 12.90 28.98
C GLU A 571 4.83 13.75 28.22
N LYS A 572 5.16 14.17 26.97
CA LYS A 572 4.19 14.86 26.10
C LYS A 572 2.97 14.01 25.76
N GLY A 573 3.17 12.72 25.51
CA GLY A 573 2.06 11.78 25.27
C GLY A 573 1.19 11.60 26.52
N LYS A 574 1.80 11.45 27.69
CA LYS A 574 1.09 11.40 28.98
C LYS A 574 0.31 12.69 29.26
N ALA A 575 0.90 13.85 28.99
CA ALA A 575 0.20 15.13 29.14
C ALA A 575 -1.00 15.26 28.18
N ALA A 576 -0.88 14.75 26.94
CA ALA A 576 -2.00 14.70 26.00
C ALA A 576 -3.13 13.78 26.50
N TRP A 577 -2.80 12.67 27.16
CA TRP A 577 -3.77 11.80 27.82
C TRP A 577 -4.58 12.54 28.88
N GLU A 578 -3.91 13.28 29.76
CA GLU A 578 -4.59 14.07 30.80
C GLU A 578 -5.41 15.23 30.22
N PHE A 579 -4.88 15.91 29.19
CA PHE A 579 -5.61 16.96 28.48
C PHE A 579 -6.96 16.46 27.98
N CYS A 580 -6.97 15.30 27.31
CA CYS A 580 -8.19 14.74 26.75
C CYS A 580 -9.23 14.33 27.80
N LYS A 581 -8.83 14.09 29.06
CA LYS A 581 -9.74 13.83 30.20
C LYS A 581 -10.28 15.09 30.86
N SER A 582 -9.45 16.14 30.92
CA SER A 582 -9.70 17.32 31.77
C SER A 582 -10.61 18.38 31.15
N GLU A 583 -10.72 18.45 29.81
CA GLU A 583 -11.66 19.36 29.17
C GLU A 583 -13.10 18.87 29.40
N LYS A 584 -13.90 19.67 30.09
CA LYS A 584 -15.35 19.46 30.26
C LYS A 584 -16.13 20.56 29.55
#